data_AF-A0A2P4Q3D8-F1
#
_entry.id   AF-A0A2P4Q3D8-F1
#
_cell.length_a   1.000
_cell.length_b   1.000
_cell.length_c   1.000
_cell.angle_alpha   90.00
_cell.angle_beta   90.00
_cell.angle_gamma   90.00
#
_symmetry.space_group_name_H-M   'P 1'
#
loop_
_entity.id
_entity.type
_entity.pdbx_description
1 polymer ?
#
loop_
_entity_poly.entity_id
_entity_poly.type
_entity_poly.pdbx_seq_one_letter_code
_entity_poly.pdbx_strand_id
1 'polypeptide(L)'
;MVSLPSQCLLKIFENVSVSIYKTLHNCIFVNKQWSLLAISILWRNPLENISSENDVDDRIISIMKTYIACISQKSKDSLMKNNLQLSEEILRQASYDYPSHLQILNVQKIYDGITLLIEKYFHKEDREKEFHQHQLLDHIFRMFMNKCRNIYRIDIS
;
A
#
# COMPACT_ATOMS: atom_id res chain seq x y z
N MET A 1 -28.64 9.23 19.35
CA MET A 1 -27.62 8.17 19.38
C MET A 1 -26.27 8.86 19.57
N VAL A 2 -25.59 8.66 20.70
CA VAL A 2 -24.32 9.36 20.98
C VAL A 2 -23.20 8.62 20.26
N SER A 3 -22.59 9.26 19.26
CA SER A 3 -21.40 8.74 18.58
C SER A 3 -20.15 9.26 19.28
N LEU A 4 -19.20 8.38 19.60
CA LEU A 4 -17.90 8.82 20.09
C LEU A 4 -17.20 9.72 19.05
N PRO A 5 -16.56 10.82 19.46
CA PRO A 5 -15.75 11.62 18.55
C PRO A 5 -14.63 10.79 17.90
N SER A 6 -14.28 11.10 16.66
CA SER A 6 -13.25 10.37 15.90
C SER A 6 -11.91 10.30 16.63
N GLN A 7 -11.52 11.37 17.34
CA GLN A 7 -10.28 11.40 18.12
C GLN A 7 -10.30 10.40 19.30
N CYS A 8 -11.47 10.21 19.93
CA CYS A 8 -11.64 9.23 20.99
C CYS A 8 -11.57 7.81 20.43
N LEU A 9 -12.24 7.55 19.30
CA LEU A 9 -12.17 6.24 18.61
C LEU A 9 -10.74 5.90 18.17
N LEU A 10 -10.01 6.88 17.62
CA LEU A 10 -8.63 6.69 17.19
C LEU A 10 -7.75 6.25 18.38
N LYS A 11 -7.85 6.95 19.52
CA LYS A 11 -7.14 6.57 20.75
C LYS A 11 -7.52 5.16 21.22
N ILE A 12 -8.79 4.78 21.12
CA ILE A 12 -9.21 3.41 21.45
C ILE A 12 -8.49 2.43 20.52
N PHE A 13 -8.56 2.63 19.21
CA PHE A 13 -7.96 1.74 18.21
C PHE A 13 -6.44 1.60 18.38
N GLU A 14 -5.74 2.67 18.73
CA GLU A 14 -4.29 2.66 19.03
C GLU A 14 -3.93 1.84 20.27
N ASN A 15 -4.88 1.65 21.19
CA ASN A 15 -4.67 0.95 22.48
C ASN A 15 -5.28 -0.46 22.52
N VAL A 16 -5.96 -0.92 21.45
CA VAL A 16 -6.47 -2.31 21.38
C VAL A 16 -5.29 -3.27 21.19
N SER A 17 -5.05 -4.14 22.18
CA SER A 17 -3.80 -4.89 22.37
C SER A 17 -3.65 -6.22 21.61
N VAL A 18 -2.41 -6.74 21.68
CA VAL A 18 -1.79 -8.03 21.28
C VAL A 18 -1.80 -8.39 19.79
N SER A 19 -2.88 -8.15 19.04
CA SER A 19 -2.87 -8.30 17.58
C SER A 19 -3.61 -7.14 16.91
N ILE A 20 -3.01 -5.94 17.01
CA ILE A 20 -3.53 -4.70 16.43
C ILE A 20 -4.08 -4.96 15.03
N TYR A 21 -3.37 -5.70 14.18
CA TYR A 21 -3.80 -6.03 12.82
C TYR A 21 -5.14 -6.76 12.72
N LYS A 22 -5.32 -7.88 13.42
CA LYS A 22 -6.56 -8.70 13.29
C LYS A 22 -7.77 -7.94 13.84
N THR A 23 -7.63 -7.31 15.00
CA THR A 23 -8.75 -6.62 15.63
C THR A 23 -9.12 -5.35 14.87
N LEU A 24 -8.12 -4.60 14.40
CA LEU A 24 -8.34 -3.39 13.63
C LEU A 24 -8.84 -3.67 12.21
N HIS A 25 -8.44 -4.80 11.61
CA HIS A 25 -9.00 -5.27 10.35
C HIS A 25 -10.51 -5.48 10.47
N ASN A 26 -11.00 -6.08 11.56
CA ASN A 26 -12.43 -6.25 11.78
C ASN A 26 -13.17 -4.90 11.92
N CYS A 27 -12.50 -3.87 12.46
CA CYS A 27 -13.06 -2.52 12.56
C CYS A 27 -13.31 -1.88 11.18
N ILE A 28 -12.64 -2.35 10.12
CA ILE A 28 -12.85 -1.86 8.75
C ILE A 28 -14.30 -2.08 8.28
N PHE A 29 -14.94 -3.14 8.74
CA PHE A 29 -16.25 -3.60 8.27
C PHE A 29 -17.43 -3.10 9.10
N VAL A 30 -17.19 -2.34 10.18
CA VAL A 30 -18.25 -1.89 11.09
C VAL A 30 -19.09 -0.77 10.46
N ASN A 31 -18.44 0.32 10.03
CA ASN A 31 -19.06 1.43 9.30
C ASN A 31 -17.97 2.32 8.66
N LYS A 32 -18.37 3.31 7.85
CA LYS A 32 -17.44 4.20 7.14
C LYS A 32 -16.45 4.95 8.05
N GLN A 33 -16.90 5.40 9.23
CA GLN A 33 -16.04 6.13 10.17
C GLN A 33 -14.99 5.21 10.79
N TRP A 34 -15.39 4.02 11.24
CA TRP A 34 -14.49 3.02 11.78
C TRP A 34 -13.51 2.53 10.72
N SER A 35 -13.99 2.36 9.48
CA SER A 35 -13.16 1.98 8.33
C SER A 35 -12.04 2.98 8.07
N LEU A 36 -12.38 4.27 8.00
CA LEU A 36 -11.40 5.33 7.78
C LEU A 36 -10.33 5.36 8.89
N LEU A 37 -10.75 5.27 10.15
CA LEU A 37 -9.84 5.32 11.30
C LEU A 37 -8.95 4.07 11.37
N ALA A 38 -9.52 2.88 11.14
CA ALA A 38 -8.78 1.63 11.12
C ALA A 38 -7.72 1.62 10.02
N ILE A 39 -8.09 2.02 8.80
CA ILE A 39 -7.16 2.14 7.67
C ILE A 39 -6.03 3.13 7.98
N SER A 40 -6.34 4.26 8.62
CA SER A 40 -5.34 5.27 8.98
C SER A 40 -4.26 4.79 9.95
N ILE A 41 -4.54 3.74 10.72
CA ILE A 41 -3.59 3.11 11.64
C ILE A 41 -2.89 1.93 10.95
N LEU A 42 -3.65 1.04 10.29
CA LEU A 42 -3.10 -0.15 9.60
C LEU A 42 -2.07 0.21 8.51
N TRP A 43 -2.28 1.34 7.83
CA TRP A 43 -1.45 1.79 6.72
C TRP A 43 -0.33 2.75 7.13
N ARG A 44 -0.05 2.89 8.44
CA ARG A 44 1.12 3.64 8.91
C ARG A 44 2.42 3.01 8.42
N ASN A 45 2.58 1.70 8.61
CA ASN A 45 3.82 1.00 8.29
C ASN A 45 3.54 -0.42 7.75
N PRO A 46 2.77 -0.59 6.66
CA PRO A 46 2.24 -1.90 6.25
C PRO A 46 3.35 -2.94 5.94
N LEU A 47 4.53 -2.49 5.49
CA LEU A 47 5.68 -3.36 5.17
C LEU A 47 6.56 -3.72 6.37
N GLU A 48 6.46 -2.98 7.48
CA GLU A 48 7.22 -3.29 8.70
C GLU A 48 6.54 -4.37 9.55
N ASN A 49 5.27 -4.63 9.28
CA ASN A 49 4.43 -5.50 10.11
C ASN A 49 4.14 -6.86 9.48
N ILE A 50 4.83 -7.18 8.37
CA ILE A 50 4.77 -8.49 7.75
C ILE A 50 5.69 -9.40 8.56
N SER A 51 5.10 -10.17 9.48
CA SER A 51 5.80 -11.20 10.26
C SER A 51 6.23 -12.35 9.36
N SER A 52 7.28 -13.08 9.77
CA SER A 52 7.83 -14.28 9.12
C SER A 52 6.90 -15.51 9.21
N GLU A 53 5.63 -15.32 8.92
CA GLU A 53 4.64 -16.38 8.75
C GLU A 53 4.65 -16.88 7.31
N ASN A 54 3.94 -17.97 7.03
CA ASN A 54 3.69 -18.39 5.65
C ASN A 54 3.00 -17.23 4.88
N ASP A 55 3.26 -17.08 3.59
CA ASP A 55 2.65 -16.07 2.69
C ASP A 55 3.17 -14.62 2.84
N VAL A 56 4.45 -14.43 3.21
CA VAL A 56 5.12 -13.10 3.19
C VAL A 56 5.01 -12.44 1.80
N ASP A 57 5.37 -13.16 0.74
CA ASP A 57 5.41 -12.62 -0.62
C ASP A 57 4.03 -12.17 -1.10
N ASP A 58 2.99 -12.97 -0.83
CA ASP A 58 1.61 -12.63 -1.21
C ASP A 58 1.09 -11.39 -0.48
N ARG A 59 1.49 -11.18 0.78
CA ARG A 59 1.16 -9.97 1.53
C ARG A 59 1.90 -8.75 0.97
N ILE A 60 3.19 -8.88 0.66
CA ILE A 60 3.98 -7.82 0.02
C ILE A 60 3.35 -7.44 -1.32
N ILE A 61 3.04 -8.42 -2.16
CA ILE A 61 2.41 -8.22 -3.47
C ILE A 61 1.05 -7.53 -3.31
N SER A 62 0.24 -7.92 -2.32
CA SER A 62 -1.05 -7.27 -2.06
C SER A 62 -0.91 -5.80 -1.67
N ILE A 63 0.12 -5.46 -0.89
CA ILE A 63 0.45 -4.07 -0.55
C ILE A 63 0.89 -3.31 -1.80
N MET A 64 1.75 -3.90 -2.64
CA MET A 64 2.19 -3.27 -3.90
C MET A 64 1.03 -3.02 -4.85
N LYS A 65 0.13 -4.01 -5.05
CA LYS A 65 -1.09 -3.82 -5.84
C LYS A 65 -1.93 -2.65 -5.32
N THR A 66 -2.04 -2.51 -4.00
CA THR A 66 -2.77 -1.39 -3.40
C THR A 66 -2.10 -0.04 -3.70
N TYR A 67 -0.77 0.04 -3.64
CA TYR A 67 -0.06 1.26 -4.04
C TYR A 67 -0.23 1.57 -5.52
N ILE A 68 -0.17 0.55 -6.40
CA ILE A 68 -0.45 0.71 -7.83
C ILE A 68 -1.89 1.20 -8.04
N ALA A 69 -2.87 0.68 -7.31
CA ALA A 69 -4.25 1.15 -7.37
C ALA A 69 -4.42 2.62 -6.97
N CYS A 70 -3.49 3.17 -6.16
CA CYS A 70 -3.50 4.54 -5.66
C CYS A 70 -2.79 5.57 -6.55
N ILE A 71 -2.03 5.13 -7.57
CA ILE A 71 -1.38 6.05 -8.51
C ILE A 71 -2.43 6.79 -9.34
N SER A 72 -2.05 7.95 -9.89
CA SER A 72 -2.98 8.77 -10.68
C SER A 72 -3.46 8.04 -11.93
N GLN A 73 -4.67 8.34 -12.42
CA GLN A 73 -5.16 7.78 -13.67
C GLN A 73 -4.20 8.07 -14.83
N LYS A 74 -3.62 9.28 -14.87
CA LYS A 74 -2.58 9.65 -15.84
C LYS A 74 -1.36 8.73 -15.79
N SER A 75 -0.92 8.33 -14.59
CA SER A 75 0.18 7.36 -14.41
C SER A 75 -0.23 5.98 -14.93
N LYS A 76 -1.44 5.51 -14.63
CA LYS A 76 -1.97 4.24 -15.15
C LYS A 76 -2.02 4.24 -16.68
N ASP A 77 -2.53 5.31 -17.28
CA ASP A 77 -2.60 5.48 -18.73
C ASP A 77 -1.21 5.48 -19.38
N SER A 78 -0.22 6.09 -18.71
CA SER A 78 1.18 6.07 -19.15
C SER A 78 1.78 4.67 -19.12
N LEU A 79 1.52 3.89 -18.07
CA LEU A 79 1.98 2.51 -17.95
C LEU A 79 1.38 1.61 -19.03
N MET A 80 0.07 1.74 -19.29
CA MET A 80 -0.62 0.97 -20.33
C MET A 80 -0.05 1.25 -21.73
N LYS A 81 0.29 2.51 -22.03
CA LYS A 81 0.93 2.90 -23.30
C LYS A 81 2.30 2.26 -23.52
N ASN A 82 3.01 1.96 -22.43
CA ASN A 82 4.34 1.35 -22.48
C ASN A 82 4.29 -0.18 -22.47
N ASN A 83 3.17 -0.79 -22.88
CA ASN A 83 2.97 -2.25 -22.92
C ASN A 83 3.08 -2.96 -21.56
N LEU A 84 2.88 -2.23 -20.46
CA LEU A 84 2.70 -2.83 -19.13
C LEU A 84 1.24 -3.31 -19.02
N GLN A 85 0.99 -4.58 -19.35
CA GLN A 85 -0.34 -5.19 -19.21
C GLN A 85 -0.55 -5.65 -17.76
N LEU A 86 -0.97 -4.72 -16.90
CA LEU A 86 -1.51 -5.07 -15.58
C LEU A 86 -2.96 -5.51 -15.71
N SER A 87 -3.39 -6.46 -14.87
CA SER A 87 -4.81 -6.83 -14.82
C SER A 87 -5.66 -5.64 -14.36
N GLU A 88 -6.91 -5.59 -14.84
CA GLU A 88 -7.87 -4.56 -14.44
C GLU A 88 -8.05 -4.49 -12.92
N GLU A 89 -7.90 -5.62 -12.23
CA GLU A 89 -7.95 -5.72 -10.77
C GLU A 89 -6.86 -4.85 -10.11
N ILE A 90 -5.64 -4.87 -10.64
CA ILE A 90 -4.50 -4.09 -10.11
C ILE A 90 -4.66 -2.60 -10.44
N LEU A 91 -5.21 -2.31 -11.62
CA LEU A 91 -5.41 -0.93 -12.08
C LEU A 91 -6.66 -0.27 -11.50
N ARG A 92 -7.51 -1.01 -10.77
CA ARG A 92 -8.72 -0.46 -10.15
C ARG A 92 -8.39 0.74 -9.28
N GLN A 93 -9.33 1.68 -9.19
CA GLN A 93 -9.18 2.80 -8.27
C GLN A 93 -9.29 2.30 -6.81
N ALA A 94 -8.34 2.71 -5.98
CA ALA A 94 -8.36 2.42 -4.55
C ALA A 94 -9.54 3.11 -3.85
N SER A 95 -10.15 2.40 -2.90
CA SER A 95 -11.30 2.92 -2.13
C SER A 95 -10.92 3.99 -1.10
N TYR A 96 -9.64 4.04 -0.71
CA TYR A 96 -9.10 4.97 0.28
C TYR A 96 -7.75 5.50 -0.20
N ASP A 97 -7.32 6.64 0.35
CA ASP A 97 -6.00 7.20 0.09
C ASP A 97 -4.94 6.57 1.00
N TYR A 98 -4.72 5.26 0.82
CA TYR A 98 -3.79 4.48 1.62
C TYR A 98 -2.38 5.10 1.79
N PRO A 99 -1.74 5.64 0.73
CA PRO A 99 -0.41 6.22 0.86
C PRO A 99 -0.34 7.40 1.82
N SER A 100 -1.43 8.17 1.98
CA SER A 100 -1.43 9.36 2.84
C SER A 100 -1.18 9.07 4.33
N HIS A 101 -1.39 7.80 4.73
CA HIS A 101 -1.19 7.33 6.09
C HIS A 101 0.22 6.80 6.34
N LEU A 102 1.04 6.61 5.30
CA LEU A 102 2.40 6.07 5.43
C LEU A 102 3.29 6.96 6.29
N GLN A 103 4.04 6.34 7.20
CA GLN A 103 4.93 6.99 8.15
C GLN A 103 6.40 6.59 7.98
N ILE A 104 6.66 5.33 7.61
CA ILE A 104 7.99 4.82 7.27
C ILE A 104 8.00 4.43 5.80
N LEU A 105 8.88 5.06 5.02
CA LEU A 105 9.15 4.70 3.63
C LEU A 105 10.42 3.86 3.57
N ASN A 106 10.27 2.55 3.46
CA ASN A 106 11.39 1.63 3.27
C ASN A 106 11.60 1.40 1.76
N VAL A 107 12.61 2.06 1.19
CA VAL A 107 12.87 2.05 -0.27
C VAL A 107 13.22 0.64 -0.75
N GLN A 108 14.03 -0.09 0.02
CA GLN A 108 14.44 -1.45 -0.33
C GLN A 108 13.25 -2.40 -0.37
N LYS A 109 12.37 -2.38 0.65
CA LYS A 109 11.16 -3.22 0.67
C LYS A 109 10.18 -2.89 -0.46
N ILE A 110 10.10 -1.62 -0.87
CA ILE A 110 9.30 -1.21 -2.03
C ILE A 110 9.90 -1.76 -3.32
N TYR A 111 11.23 -1.63 -3.47
CA TYR A 111 11.96 -2.20 -4.61
C TYR A 111 11.72 -3.71 -4.71
N ASP A 112 12.00 -4.44 -3.64
CA ASP A 112 11.83 -5.90 -3.56
C ASP A 112 10.38 -6.32 -3.84
N GLY A 113 9.41 -5.60 -3.28
CA GLY A 113 7.99 -5.90 -3.51
C GLY A 113 7.56 -5.71 -4.96
N ILE A 114 8.09 -4.71 -5.65
CA ILE A 114 7.82 -4.52 -7.09
C ILE A 114 8.55 -5.57 -7.92
N THR A 115 9.76 -5.97 -7.55
CA THR A 115 10.46 -7.12 -8.16
C THR A 115 9.62 -8.38 -8.08
N LEU A 116 9.14 -8.74 -6.88
CA LEU A 116 8.29 -9.91 -6.64
C LEU A 116 7.00 -9.85 -7.47
N LEU A 117 6.36 -8.68 -7.55
CA LEU A 117 5.16 -8.48 -8.35
C LEU A 117 5.45 -8.71 -9.85
N ILE A 118 6.57 -8.19 -10.34
CA ILE A 118 6.96 -8.36 -11.74
C ILE A 118 7.26 -9.82 -12.05
N GLU A 119 8.05 -10.48 -11.23
CA GLU A 119 8.38 -11.91 -11.40
C GLU A 119 7.13 -12.79 -11.39
N LYS A 120 6.15 -12.48 -10.52
CA LYS A 120 4.91 -13.26 -10.40
C LYS A 120 3.95 -13.07 -11.58
N TYR A 121 3.85 -11.87 -12.14
CA TYR A 121 2.81 -11.53 -13.13
C TYR A 121 3.32 -11.26 -14.55
N PHE A 122 4.64 -11.11 -14.76
CA PHE A 122 5.21 -10.76 -16.06
C PHE A 122 6.17 -11.84 -16.55
N HIS A 123 5.66 -12.70 -17.43
CA HIS A 123 6.46 -13.71 -18.14
C HIS A 123 7.08 -13.12 -19.42
N LYS A 124 7.95 -12.10 -19.26
CA LYS A 124 8.65 -11.40 -20.34
C LYS A 124 10.17 -11.58 -20.24
N GLU A 125 10.93 -11.12 -21.26
CA GLU A 125 12.39 -11.06 -21.20
C GLU A 125 12.87 -10.17 -20.03
N ASP A 126 14.05 -10.47 -19.48
CA ASP A 126 14.56 -9.77 -18.28
C ASP A 126 14.74 -8.27 -18.50
N ARG A 127 15.13 -7.84 -19.72
CA ARG A 127 15.21 -6.41 -20.07
C ARG A 127 13.85 -5.70 -20.01
N GLU A 128 12.77 -6.38 -20.41
CA GLU A 128 11.42 -5.80 -20.32
C GLU A 128 10.96 -5.74 -18.87
N LYS A 129 11.26 -6.77 -18.07
CA LYS A 129 10.98 -6.76 -16.62
C LYS A 129 11.66 -5.59 -15.92
N GLU A 130 12.96 -5.41 -16.16
CA GLU A 130 13.74 -4.30 -15.59
C GLU A 130 13.17 -2.94 -16.00
N PHE A 131 12.83 -2.76 -17.28
CA PHE A 131 12.20 -1.54 -17.77
C PHE A 131 10.86 -1.25 -17.06
N HIS A 132 10.00 -2.26 -16.95
CA HIS A 132 8.71 -2.15 -16.27
C HIS A 132 8.84 -1.89 -14.76
N GLN A 133 9.86 -2.46 -14.13
CA GLN A 133 10.20 -2.23 -12.73
C GLN A 133 10.54 -0.77 -12.49
N HIS A 134 11.44 -0.21 -13.30
CA HIS A 134 11.83 1.19 -13.22
C HIS A 134 10.63 2.13 -13.39
N GLN A 135 9.73 1.83 -14.34
CA GLN A 135 8.52 2.65 -14.55
C GLN A 135 7.56 2.60 -13.36
N LEU A 136 7.32 1.40 -12.80
CA LEU A 136 6.45 1.26 -11.63
C LEU A 136 7.02 2.00 -10.42
N LEU A 137 8.32 1.86 -10.18
CA LEU A 137 9.00 2.57 -9.09
C LEU A 137 8.90 4.08 -9.26
N ASP A 138 9.17 4.64 -10.44
CA ASP A 138 9.04 6.08 -10.70
C ASP A 138 7.64 6.60 -10.36
N HIS A 139 6.59 5.93 -10.85
CA HIS A 139 5.22 6.35 -10.57
C HIS A 139 4.82 6.19 -9.10
N ILE A 140 5.23 5.12 -8.44
CA ILE A 140 4.95 4.88 -7.03
C ILE A 140 5.68 5.89 -6.14
N PHE A 141 6.97 6.16 -6.38
CA PHE A 141 7.70 7.15 -5.61
C PHE A 141 7.17 8.57 -5.84
N ARG A 142 6.84 8.95 -7.08
CA ARG A 142 6.17 10.23 -7.34
C ARG A 142 4.84 10.34 -6.59
N MET A 143 4.06 9.25 -6.52
CA MET A 143 2.84 9.22 -5.74
C MET A 143 3.13 9.45 -4.24
N PHE A 144 4.11 8.75 -3.68
CA PHE A 144 4.49 8.92 -2.27
C PHE A 144 4.93 10.35 -1.97
N MET A 145 5.79 10.95 -2.80
CA MET A 145 6.24 12.33 -2.62
C MET A 145 5.10 13.35 -2.64
N ASN A 146 4.00 13.06 -3.35
CA ASN A 146 2.84 13.96 -3.42
C ASN A 146 1.81 13.74 -2.31
N LYS A 147 1.63 12.48 -1.86
CA LYS A 147 0.54 12.10 -0.96
C LYS A 147 0.97 11.90 0.49
N CYS A 148 2.19 11.43 0.72
CA CYS A 148 2.66 11.05 2.05
C CYS A 148 3.18 12.27 2.80
N ARG A 149 2.31 12.94 3.56
CA ARG A 149 2.68 14.12 4.36
C ARG A 149 3.19 13.80 5.77
N ASN A 150 3.02 12.56 6.20
CA ASN A 150 3.29 12.11 7.57
C ASN A 150 4.52 11.18 7.66
N ILE A 151 5.32 11.09 6.60
CA ILE A 151 6.56 10.32 6.63
C ILE A 151 7.52 11.01 7.61
N TYR A 152 7.95 10.27 8.63
CA TYR A 152 8.98 10.72 9.57
C TYR A 152 10.29 9.93 9.44
N ARG A 153 10.30 8.81 8.71
CA ARG A 153 11.49 7.99 8.48
C ARG A 153 11.55 7.46 7.06
N ILE A 154 12.72 7.54 6.45
CA ILE A 154 13.02 6.95 5.14
C ILE A 154 14.21 6.02 5.34
N ASP A 155 14.02 4.73 5.02
CA ASP A 155 15.05 3.71 5.14
C ASP A 155 15.59 3.41 3.72
N ILE A 156 16.88 3.69 3.50
CA ILE A 156 17.61 3.52 2.23
C ILE A 156 18.79 2.61 2.56
N SER A 157 18.57 1.30 2.53
CA SER A 157 19.57 0.28 2.89
C SER A 157 20.17 -0.34 1.65
#